data_AF-A0A327LUW2-F1
#
_entry.id   AF-A0A327LUW2-F1
#
_cell.length_a   1.000
_cell.length_b   1.000
_cell.length_c   1.000
_cell.angle_alpha   90.00
_cell.angle_beta   90.00
_cell.angle_gamma   90.00
#
_symmetry.space_group_name_H-M   'P 1'
#
loop_
_entity.id
_entity.type
_entity.pdbx_description
1 polymer ?
#
loop_
_entity_poly.entity_id
_entity_poly.type
_entity_poly.pdbx_seq_one_letter_code
_entity_poly.pdbx_strand_id
1 'polypeptide(L)'
;MKIPANQLPTAAEVKREIMTWDDLPLMRRRTLVSSVNLLCRIGGKRSPATVLLDPAVCLPAIDTASAVALGIASKTQQNHRANLRYVMRRRGLLAPVRRHEPTSDPAWAVLEAGLPKRFHPHRLRAFMRDCATGGLPPDGVTSAALNDYARHLTTSHGGKNVRANVREVARQWNKMRGLIPGWPDTELALGPPEGRIQTRPLSDYPLHQEAEDYLAWLVRSPEDAEEDDEAHEPASPETVVTRRKGLRLLCWAMLQTGSTPDELTDLGVLLRFDSAKRCLRLHRDRLGKPHPNKPNERLPTHGTAMLAATLQSVAIFRKLPSEADAKLRRMLKVYRPKRQCEIGDDLADLLDRLADPEIEARLLHLPALLLHKARRLRDGWTSKAGVNHPPKPQEACWMAALAAAIEILLHLPLRVHDLASLRLGQELSMRQAGERGPVEARLSVTANKNDRLVETWMRGGPAAVLVEYLRC
;
A
#
# COMPACT_ATOMS: atom_id res chain seq x y z
N MET A 1 -8.16 27.09 -1.26
CA MET A 1 -7.92 28.25 -0.39
C MET A 1 -7.42 27.73 0.95
N LYS A 2 -6.17 28.00 1.34
CA LYS A 2 -5.66 27.60 2.67
C LYS A 2 -6.12 28.68 3.66
N ILE A 3 -7.00 28.33 4.59
CA ILE A 3 -7.35 29.21 5.71
C ILE A 3 -6.08 29.32 6.58
N PRO A 4 -5.60 30.52 6.93
CA PRO A 4 -4.43 30.66 7.79
C PRO A 4 -4.67 29.99 9.15
N ALA A 5 -3.65 29.34 9.72
CA ALA A 5 -3.77 28.58 10.97
C ALA A 5 -4.33 29.39 12.16
N ASN A 6 -4.16 30.72 12.13
CA ASN A 6 -4.65 31.65 13.15
C ASN A 6 -6.17 31.93 13.08
N GLN A 7 -6.90 31.30 12.16
CA GLN A 7 -8.36 31.40 12.01
C GLN A 7 -9.09 30.06 12.18
N LEU A 8 -8.37 28.98 12.52
CA LEU A 8 -8.97 27.67 12.69
C LEU A 8 -9.55 27.50 14.10
N PRO A 9 -10.79 27.05 14.25
CA PRO A 9 -11.42 26.90 15.56
C PRO A 9 -10.89 25.66 16.28
N THR A 10 -10.81 25.75 17.61
CA THR A 10 -10.47 24.62 18.47
C THR A 10 -11.62 23.63 18.56
N ALA A 11 -11.32 22.38 18.88
CA ALA A 11 -12.34 21.36 19.15
C ALA A 11 -13.28 21.79 20.30
N ALA A 12 -12.77 22.52 21.30
CA ALA A 12 -13.59 23.08 22.38
C ALA A 12 -14.63 24.10 21.88
N GLU A 13 -14.24 25.04 21.03
CA GLU A 13 -15.15 26.03 20.41
C GLU A 13 -16.19 25.34 19.54
N VAL A 14 -15.75 24.42 18.67
CA VAL A 14 -16.63 23.67 17.77
C VAL A 14 -17.66 22.88 18.55
N LYS A 15 -17.28 22.24 19.67
CA LYS A 15 -18.21 21.49 20.52
C LYS A 15 -19.31 22.37 21.11
N ARG A 16 -18.95 23.57 21.61
CA ARG A 16 -19.93 24.52 22.15
C ARG A 16 -20.90 24.98 21.07
N GLU A 17 -20.37 25.32 19.90
CA GLU A 17 -21.19 25.76 18.76
C GLU A 17 -22.14 24.68 18.22
N ILE A 18 -21.69 23.42 18.13
CA ILE A 18 -22.58 22.32 17.69
C ILE A 18 -23.82 22.23 18.59
N MET A 19 -23.67 22.52 19.89
CA MET A 19 -24.79 22.46 20.83
C MET A 19 -25.81 23.58 20.62
N THR A 20 -25.45 24.68 19.94
CA THR A 20 -26.37 25.79 19.61
C THR A 20 -27.04 25.64 18.24
N TRP A 21 -26.84 24.53 17.53
CA TRP A 21 -27.47 24.28 16.22
C TRP A 21 -28.92 23.76 16.38
N ASP A 22 -29.87 24.68 16.52
CA ASP A 22 -31.26 24.37 16.86
C ASP A 22 -32.08 23.76 15.70
N ASP A 23 -31.56 23.82 14.47
CA ASP A 23 -32.08 23.09 13.31
C ASP A 23 -31.79 21.58 13.37
N LEU A 24 -31.02 21.10 14.36
CA LEU A 24 -30.69 19.69 14.54
C LEU A 24 -31.26 19.10 15.83
N PRO A 25 -31.83 17.88 15.78
CA PRO A 25 -32.21 17.15 16.99
C PRO A 25 -31.05 17.01 17.97
N LEU A 26 -31.34 17.08 19.27
CA LEU A 26 -30.33 16.99 20.33
C LEU A 26 -29.42 15.75 20.20
N MET A 27 -29.99 14.60 19.83
CA MET A 27 -29.20 13.38 19.60
C MET A 27 -28.19 13.53 18.46
N ARG A 28 -28.57 14.20 17.37
CA ARG A 28 -27.65 14.47 16.25
C ARG A 28 -26.50 15.37 16.70
N ARG A 29 -26.80 16.45 17.44
CA ARG A 29 -25.78 17.34 18.03
C ARG A 29 -24.79 16.56 18.90
N ARG A 30 -25.29 15.70 19.80
CA ARG A 30 -24.44 14.82 20.65
C ARG A 30 -23.55 13.88 19.83
N THR A 31 -24.07 13.28 18.75
CA THR A 31 -23.27 12.44 17.84
C THR A 31 -22.15 13.22 17.15
N LEU A 32 -22.41 14.46 16.73
CA LEU A 32 -21.40 15.33 16.12
C LEU A 32 -20.32 15.72 17.14
N VAL A 33 -20.70 16.12 18.35
CA VAL A 33 -19.78 16.39 19.48
C VAL A 33 -18.90 15.17 19.79
N SER A 34 -19.49 13.97 19.83
CA SER A 34 -18.75 12.72 20.03
C SER A 34 -17.69 12.49 18.94
N SER A 35 -18.03 12.82 17.69
CA SER A 35 -17.09 12.71 16.57
C SER A 35 -15.94 13.72 16.65
N VAL A 36 -16.19 14.93 17.17
CA VAL A 36 -15.14 15.92 17.46
C VAL A 36 -14.26 15.45 18.61
N ASN A 37 -14.82 14.89 19.69
CA ASN A 37 -14.05 14.34 20.81
C ASN A 37 -13.11 13.19 20.38
N LEU A 38 -13.45 12.43 19.34
CA LEU A 38 -12.57 11.40 18.81
C LEU A 38 -11.22 11.97 18.35
N LEU A 39 -11.19 13.19 17.80
CA LEU A 39 -9.94 13.84 17.37
C LEU A 39 -8.96 14.03 18.54
N CYS A 40 -9.49 14.31 19.73
CA CYS A 40 -8.73 14.46 20.96
C CYS A 40 -8.13 13.15 21.48
N ARG A 41 -8.54 11.99 20.94
CA ARG A 41 -8.00 10.66 21.30
C ARG A 41 -6.98 10.14 20.28
N ILE A 42 -6.99 10.67 19.06
CA ILE A 42 -6.06 10.23 18.01
C ILE A 42 -4.65 10.71 18.37
N GLY A 43 -3.71 9.77 18.48
CA GLY A 43 -2.32 10.05 18.86
C GLY A 43 -2.11 10.30 20.35
N GLY A 44 -3.05 9.89 21.21
CA GLY A 44 -3.03 10.11 22.66
C GLY A 44 -4.14 11.06 23.14
N LYS A 45 -4.30 11.19 24.46
CA LYS A 45 -5.28 12.09 25.08
C LYS A 45 -4.79 13.54 25.00
N ARG A 46 -5.43 14.36 24.17
CA ARG A 46 -5.16 15.79 24.02
C ARG A 46 -6.33 16.62 24.53
N SER A 47 -6.03 17.80 25.06
CA SER A 47 -7.08 18.74 25.49
C SER A 47 -7.89 19.24 24.28
N PRO A 48 -9.23 19.30 24.34
CA PRO A 48 -10.04 19.89 23.27
C PRO A 48 -9.68 21.36 22.96
N ALA A 49 -9.08 22.09 23.89
CA ALA A 49 -8.63 23.46 23.68
C ALA A 49 -7.39 23.57 22.79
N THR A 50 -6.60 22.49 22.65
CA THR A 50 -5.35 22.50 21.89
C THR A 50 -5.47 21.85 20.50
N VAL A 51 -6.59 21.19 20.22
CA VAL A 51 -6.84 20.51 18.94
C VAL A 51 -7.54 21.48 17.99
N LEU A 52 -6.81 21.99 17.00
CA LEU A 52 -7.38 22.81 15.93
C LEU A 52 -8.11 21.95 14.90
N LEU A 53 -9.28 22.40 14.44
CA LEU A 53 -10.09 21.72 13.44
C LEU A 53 -9.59 22.02 12.01
N ASP A 54 -8.37 21.60 11.69
CA ASP A 54 -7.81 21.70 10.34
C ASP A 54 -8.24 20.48 9.50
N PRO A 55 -9.00 20.63 8.40
CA PRO A 55 -9.35 19.51 7.53
C PRO A 55 -8.14 18.76 6.96
N ALA A 56 -7.03 19.46 6.69
CA ALA A 56 -5.81 18.89 6.13
C ALA A 56 -5.04 18.04 7.17
N VAL A 57 -5.28 18.23 8.46
CA VAL A 57 -4.66 17.45 9.54
C VAL A 57 -5.61 16.41 10.09
N CYS A 58 -6.83 16.81 10.45
CA CYS A 58 -7.80 15.98 11.14
C CYS A 58 -8.30 14.81 10.27
N LEU A 59 -8.57 15.04 8.98
CA LEU A 59 -9.08 13.98 8.09
C LEU A 59 -8.01 12.91 7.79
N PRO A 60 -6.76 13.26 7.48
CA PRO A 60 -5.70 12.25 7.41
C PRO A 60 -5.44 11.53 8.73
N ALA A 61 -5.53 12.23 9.87
CA ALA A 61 -5.33 11.63 11.18
C ALA A 61 -6.39 10.55 11.49
N ILE A 62 -7.68 10.83 11.27
CA ILE A 62 -8.73 9.82 11.47
C ILE A 62 -8.62 8.65 10.49
N ASP A 63 -8.18 8.91 9.26
CA ASP A 63 -8.04 7.87 8.24
C ASP A 63 -6.79 6.99 8.42
N THR A 64 -5.83 7.41 9.25
CA THR A 64 -4.58 6.69 9.50
C THR A 64 -4.61 5.97 10.85
N ALA A 65 -5.45 6.43 11.78
CA ALA A 65 -5.68 5.73 13.02
C ALA A 65 -6.31 4.34 12.79
N SER A 66 -5.81 3.33 13.50
CA SER A 66 -6.44 2.01 13.52
C SER A 66 -7.75 2.07 14.30
N ALA A 67 -8.85 1.61 13.70
CA ALA A 67 -10.15 1.52 14.37
C ALA A 67 -10.05 0.69 15.65
N VAL A 68 -9.28 -0.40 15.60
CA VAL A 68 -9.01 -1.30 16.74
C VAL A 68 -8.23 -0.55 17.83
N ALA A 69 -7.18 0.20 17.47
CA ALA A 69 -6.42 0.99 18.45
C ALA A 69 -7.24 2.11 19.10
N LEU A 70 -8.30 2.57 18.43
CA LEU A 70 -9.26 3.54 18.97
C LEU A 70 -10.41 2.89 19.77
N GLY A 71 -10.46 1.56 19.84
CA GLY A 71 -11.51 0.78 20.51
C GLY A 71 -12.87 0.89 19.81
N ILE A 72 -12.90 1.09 18.49
CA ILE A 72 -14.14 1.27 17.72
C ILE A 72 -14.20 0.34 16.51
N ALA A 73 -15.42 0.02 16.07
CA ALA A 73 -15.63 -0.70 14.82
C ALA A 73 -15.25 0.16 13.59
N SER A 74 -14.82 -0.48 12.50
CA SER A 74 -14.51 0.22 11.23
C SER A 74 -15.68 1.06 10.72
N LYS A 75 -16.92 0.56 10.86
CA LYS A 75 -18.13 1.30 10.49
C LYS A 75 -18.31 2.56 11.34
N THR A 76 -17.99 2.50 12.63
CA THR A 76 -18.05 3.63 13.55
C THR A 76 -17.02 4.70 13.18
N GLN A 77 -15.80 4.30 12.78
CA GLN A 77 -14.79 5.22 12.27
C GLN A 77 -15.26 5.95 10.99
N GLN A 78 -15.90 5.22 10.06
CA GLN A 78 -16.50 5.83 8.85
C GLN A 78 -17.58 6.86 9.22
N ASN A 79 -18.44 6.54 10.18
CA ASN A 79 -19.48 7.45 10.66
C ASN A 79 -18.88 8.72 11.29
N HIS A 80 -17.85 8.57 12.13
CA HIS A 80 -17.14 9.72 12.70
C HIS A 80 -16.50 10.60 11.63
N ARG A 81 -15.88 10.00 10.60
CA ARG A 81 -15.33 10.74 9.46
C ARG A 81 -16.42 11.53 8.73
N ALA A 82 -17.57 10.92 8.46
CA ALA A 82 -18.69 11.59 7.81
C ALA A 82 -19.22 12.77 8.65
N ASN A 83 -19.36 12.57 9.97
CA ASN A 83 -19.80 13.61 10.90
C ASN A 83 -18.80 14.77 11.00
N LEU A 84 -17.50 14.50 11.05
CA LEU A 84 -16.47 15.54 11.04
C LEU A 84 -16.51 16.38 9.76
N ARG A 85 -16.68 15.74 8.60
CA ARG A 85 -16.86 16.46 7.33
C ARG A 85 -18.11 17.32 7.33
N TYR A 86 -19.22 16.83 7.90
CA TYR A 86 -20.44 17.61 8.04
C TYR A 86 -20.19 18.88 8.86
N VAL A 87 -19.55 18.74 10.03
CA VAL A 87 -19.20 19.87 10.91
C VAL A 87 -18.28 20.86 10.20
N MET A 88 -17.20 20.39 9.57
CA MET A 88 -16.25 21.23 8.85
C MET A 88 -16.90 22.01 7.69
N ARG A 89 -17.83 21.38 6.94
CA ARG A 89 -18.55 22.06 5.85
C ARG A 89 -19.50 23.12 6.36
N ARG A 90 -20.24 22.83 7.42
CA ARG A 90 -21.16 23.79 8.03
C ARG A 90 -20.45 25.04 8.55
N ARG A 91 -19.16 24.90 8.89
CA ARG A 91 -18.27 26.00 9.27
C ARG A 91 -17.48 26.62 8.11
N GLY A 92 -17.72 26.21 6.87
CA GLY A 92 -16.98 26.70 5.70
C GLY A 92 -15.51 26.26 5.63
N LEU A 93 -15.06 25.36 6.50
CA LEU A 93 -13.68 24.84 6.51
C LEU A 93 -13.43 23.85 5.37
N LEU A 94 -14.49 23.19 4.91
CA LEU A 94 -14.48 22.36 3.70
C LEU A 94 -15.45 22.95 2.68
N ALA A 95 -15.08 22.86 1.41
CA ALA A 95 -15.99 23.19 0.33
C ALA A 95 -17.29 22.36 0.44
N PRO A 96 -18.44 22.94 0.10
CA PRO A 96 -19.71 22.23 0.14
C PRO A 96 -19.65 20.98 -0.74
N VAL A 97 -20.39 19.95 -0.35
CA VAL A 97 -20.67 18.85 -1.28
C VAL A 97 -21.56 19.45 -2.35
N ARG A 98 -21.10 19.45 -3.61
CA ARG A 98 -22.02 19.64 -4.75
C ARG A 98 -23.08 18.54 -4.65
N ARG A 99 -24.31 18.90 -4.27
CA ARG A 99 -25.40 17.92 -4.16
C ARG A 99 -25.60 17.29 -5.53
N HIS A 100 -25.68 15.97 -5.54
CA HIS A 100 -25.84 15.18 -6.74
C HIS A 100 -27.30 15.18 -7.16
N GLU A 101 -27.75 16.26 -7.80
CA GLU A 101 -28.96 16.17 -8.61
C GLU A 101 -28.66 15.29 -9.85
N PRO A 102 -29.64 14.54 -10.36
CA PRO A 102 -29.49 13.83 -11.62
C PRO A 102 -29.01 14.81 -12.68
N THR A 103 -28.03 14.39 -13.48
CA THR A 103 -27.54 15.23 -14.57
C THR A 103 -28.69 15.55 -15.51
N SER A 104 -29.16 16.80 -15.51
CA SER A 104 -30.21 17.27 -16.41
C SER A 104 -29.71 17.48 -17.84
N ASP A 105 -28.39 17.42 -18.05
CA ASP A 105 -27.76 17.45 -19.36
C ASP A 105 -27.96 16.12 -20.11
N PRO A 106 -28.70 16.12 -21.24
CA PRO A 106 -28.98 14.92 -22.02
C PRO A 106 -27.73 14.19 -22.52
N ALA A 107 -26.64 14.91 -22.84
CA ALA A 107 -25.43 14.30 -23.39
C ALA A 107 -24.74 13.39 -22.37
N TRP A 108 -24.69 13.83 -21.11
CA TRP A 108 -24.17 13.03 -20.01
C TRP A 108 -25.08 11.84 -19.64
N ALA A 109 -26.40 12.00 -19.75
CA ALA A 109 -27.37 10.95 -19.44
C ALA A 109 -27.24 9.74 -20.39
N VAL A 110 -27.04 9.99 -21.69
CA VAL A 110 -26.81 8.95 -22.71
C VAL A 110 -25.55 8.14 -22.37
N LEU A 111 -24.45 8.80 -22.03
CA LEU A 111 -23.20 8.14 -21.65
C LEU A 111 -23.34 7.36 -20.33
N GLU A 112 -24.04 7.90 -19.34
CA GLU A 112 -24.26 7.20 -18.05
C GLU A 112 -25.10 5.93 -18.23
N ALA A 113 -26.10 5.96 -19.12
CA ALA A 113 -26.95 4.80 -19.44
C ALA A 113 -26.15 3.66 -20.11
N GLY A 114 -25.14 3.99 -20.92
CA GLY A 114 -24.25 3.02 -21.57
C GLY A 114 -23.24 2.34 -20.64
N LEU A 115 -23.06 2.81 -19.39
CA LEU A 115 -22.05 2.28 -18.48
C LEU A 115 -22.33 0.82 -18.08
N PRO A 116 -21.37 -0.13 -18.27
CA PRO A 116 -21.62 -1.53 -17.96
C PRO A 116 -21.82 -1.74 -16.45
N LYS A 117 -22.91 -2.45 -16.08
CA LYS A 117 -23.29 -2.73 -14.69
C LYS A 117 -22.20 -3.44 -13.88
N ARG A 118 -21.36 -4.26 -14.54
CA ARG A 118 -20.27 -5.04 -13.93
C ARG A 118 -19.09 -4.21 -13.39
N PHE A 119 -18.92 -2.95 -13.81
CA PHE A 119 -17.72 -2.18 -13.50
C PHE A 119 -17.82 -1.26 -12.28
N HIS A 120 -18.96 -1.26 -11.57
CA HIS A 120 -19.23 -0.38 -10.41
C HIS A 120 -18.56 1.02 -10.52
N PRO A 121 -18.83 1.81 -11.59
CA PRO A 121 -18.05 2.99 -11.95
C PRO A 121 -18.43 4.22 -11.09
N HIS A 122 -18.52 4.05 -9.77
CA HIS A 122 -18.96 5.11 -8.85
C HIS A 122 -18.08 6.36 -8.93
N ARG A 123 -16.77 6.18 -9.15
CA ARG A 123 -15.81 7.29 -9.29
C ARG A 123 -15.95 8.00 -10.63
N LEU A 124 -16.06 7.26 -11.73
CA LEU A 124 -16.32 7.85 -13.05
C LEU A 124 -17.65 8.62 -13.07
N ARG A 125 -18.73 8.05 -12.51
CA ARG A 125 -20.01 8.75 -12.39
C ARG A 125 -19.91 10.03 -11.56
N ALA A 126 -19.12 10.02 -10.48
CA ALA A 126 -18.89 11.22 -9.70
C ALA A 126 -18.12 12.29 -10.48
N PHE A 127 -17.19 11.91 -11.35
CA PHE A 127 -16.49 12.82 -12.26
C PHE A 127 -17.40 13.38 -13.35
N MET A 128 -18.15 12.53 -14.06
CA MET A 128 -19.12 12.94 -15.10
C MET A 128 -20.10 13.98 -14.55
N ARG A 129 -20.61 13.76 -13.33
CA ARG A 129 -21.48 14.72 -12.65
C ARG A 129 -20.78 16.02 -12.29
N ASP A 130 -19.52 15.96 -11.85
CA ASP A 130 -18.76 17.17 -11.54
C ASP A 130 -18.51 18.03 -12.79
N CYS A 131 -18.23 17.39 -13.93
CA CYS A 131 -18.16 18.04 -15.23
C CYS A 131 -19.51 18.67 -15.61
N ALA A 132 -20.61 17.92 -15.51
CA ALA A 132 -21.95 18.41 -15.82
C ALA A 132 -22.36 19.61 -14.94
N THR A 133 -22.13 19.54 -13.62
CA THR A 133 -22.38 20.68 -12.71
C THR A 133 -21.49 21.88 -13.02
N GLY A 134 -20.30 21.66 -13.58
CA GLY A 134 -19.42 22.71 -14.09
C GLY A 134 -19.81 23.25 -15.46
N GLY A 135 -20.89 22.76 -16.08
CA GLY A 135 -21.31 23.15 -17.43
C GLY A 135 -20.39 22.62 -18.54
N LEU A 136 -19.57 21.61 -18.24
CA LEU A 136 -18.63 21.04 -19.21
C LEU A 136 -19.32 19.88 -19.97
N PRO A 137 -19.47 19.95 -21.30
CA PRO A 137 -20.02 18.85 -22.10
C PRO A 137 -19.02 17.67 -22.17
N PRO A 138 -19.48 16.45 -22.52
CA PRO A 138 -18.61 15.29 -22.63
C PRO A 138 -17.39 15.48 -23.54
N ASP A 139 -17.58 16.12 -24.70
CA ASP A 139 -16.49 16.39 -25.65
C ASP A 139 -15.51 17.47 -25.17
N GLY A 140 -15.92 18.28 -24.19
CA GLY A 140 -15.06 19.26 -23.53
C GLY A 140 -14.14 18.66 -22.45
N VAL A 141 -14.26 17.37 -22.14
CA VAL A 141 -13.42 16.73 -21.13
C VAL A 141 -11.98 16.60 -21.62
N THR A 142 -11.08 17.28 -20.90
CA THR A 142 -9.63 17.24 -21.14
C THR A 142 -8.87 16.91 -19.86
N SER A 143 -7.54 16.78 -19.97
CA SER A 143 -6.66 16.68 -18.79
C SER A 143 -6.80 17.87 -17.83
N ALA A 144 -7.22 19.05 -18.31
CA ALA A 144 -7.50 20.21 -17.46
C ALA A 144 -8.73 19.98 -16.57
N ALA A 145 -9.82 19.42 -17.13
CA ALA A 145 -11.01 19.07 -16.36
C ALA A 145 -10.69 18.05 -15.24
N LEU A 146 -9.79 17.12 -15.52
CA LEU A 146 -9.31 16.15 -14.54
C LEU A 146 -8.51 16.82 -13.41
N ASN A 147 -7.68 17.83 -13.71
CA ASN A 147 -6.95 18.61 -12.71
C ASN A 147 -7.89 19.48 -11.86
N ASP A 148 -8.92 20.05 -12.46
CA ASP A 148 -9.93 20.82 -11.74
C ASP A 148 -10.74 19.92 -10.79
N TYR A 149 -11.10 18.72 -11.24
CA TYR A 149 -11.70 17.69 -10.40
C TYR A 149 -10.78 17.29 -9.24
N ALA A 150 -9.47 17.13 -9.49
CA ALA A 150 -8.48 16.86 -8.44
C ALA A 150 -8.43 17.98 -7.40
N ARG A 151 -8.47 19.24 -7.84
CA ARG A 151 -8.50 20.42 -6.96
C ARG A 151 -9.76 20.42 -6.11
N HIS A 152 -10.91 20.14 -6.71
CA HIS A 152 -12.20 20.03 -6.02
C HIS A 152 -12.20 18.89 -5.00
N LEU A 153 -11.73 17.69 -5.34
CA LEU A 153 -11.62 16.59 -4.37
C LEU A 153 -10.71 16.94 -3.19
N THR A 154 -9.61 17.65 -3.47
CA THR A 154 -8.67 18.08 -2.42
C THR A 154 -9.34 19.01 -1.41
N THR A 155 -10.09 20.01 -1.90
CA THR A 155 -10.77 21.00 -1.04
C THR A 155 -12.05 20.47 -0.37
N SER A 156 -12.75 19.51 -0.99
CA SER A 156 -14.04 19.00 -0.48
C SER A 156 -13.92 17.74 0.39
N HIS A 157 -12.84 16.96 0.24
CA HIS A 157 -12.66 15.66 0.91
C HIS A 157 -11.42 15.56 1.80
N GLY A 158 -10.59 16.61 1.85
CA GLY A 158 -9.38 16.67 2.69
C GLY A 158 -8.15 16.03 2.07
N GLY A 159 -8.07 15.95 0.73
CA GLY A 159 -6.83 15.61 0.00
C GLY A 159 -6.38 14.14 0.01
N LYS A 160 -6.90 13.27 0.89
CA LYS A 160 -6.46 11.87 0.96
C LYS A 160 -6.87 11.07 -0.29
N ASN A 161 -5.91 10.38 -0.90
CA ASN A 161 -6.06 9.52 -2.08
C ASN A 161 -6.62 10.21 -3.33
N VAL A 162 -6.50 11.54 -3.44
CA VAL A 162 -7.01 12.30 -4.60
C VAL A 162 -6.34 11.83 -5.88
N ARG A 163 -5.01 11.66 -5.90
CA ARG A 163 -4.29 11.20 -7.09
C ARG A 163 -4.71 9.79 -7.50
N ALA A 164 -4.85 8.88 -6.54
CA ALA A 164 -5.35 7.53 -6.80
C ALA A 164 -6.78 7.53 -7.35
N ASN A 165 -7.65 8.41 -6.86
CA ASN A 165 -9.02 8.57 -7.36
C ASN A 165 -9.02 9.10 -8.80
N VAL A 166 -8.32 10.20 -9.05
CA VAL A 166 -8.17 10.84 -10.36
C VAL A 166 -7.60 9.88 -11.40
N ARG A 167 -6.60 9.08 -11.03
CA ARG A 167 -6.04 8.05 -11.91
C ARG A 167 -7.06 6.93 -12.21
N GLU A 168 -7.86 6.51 -11.24
CA GLU A 168 -8.94 5.54 -11.47
C GLU A 168 -9.98 6.10 -12.44
N VAL A 169 -10.36 7.37 -12.29
CA VAL A 169 -11.29 8.06 -13.19
C VAL A 169 -10.74 8.08 -14.61
N ALA A 170 -9.50 8.54 -14.81
CA ALA A 170 -8.86 8.56 -16.13
C ALA A 170 -8.77 7.16 -16.75
N ARG A 171 -8.46 6.13 -15.95
CA ARG A 171 -8.41 4.74 -16.43
C ARG A 171 -9.79 4.27 -16.89
N GLN A 172 -10.83 4.52 -16.09
CA GLN A 172 -12.19 4.13 -16.43
C GLN A 172 -12.70 4.90 -17.65
N TRP A 173 -12.40 6.19 -17.75
CA TRP A 173 -12.69 7.02 -18.92
C TRP A 173 -12.06 6.45 -20.20
N ASN A 174 -10.75 6.23 -20.21
CA ASN A 174 -10.04 5.69 -21.38
C ASN A 174 -10.55 4.29 -21.75
N LYS A 175 -10.95 3.50 -20.76
CA LYS A 175 -11.55 2.18 -21.00
C LYS A 175 -12.93 2.28 -21.68
N MET A 176 -13.73 3.29 -21.37
CA MET A 176 -15.05 3.46 -21.97
C MET A 176 -15.00 3.87 -23.45
N ARG A 177 -13.90 4.52 -23.91
CA ARG A 177 -13.66 4.84 -25.33
C ARG A 177 -13.85 3.62 -26.27
N GLY A 178 -13.40 2.44 -25.83
CA GLY A 178 -13.52 1.21 -26.61
C GLY A 178 -14.78 0.38 -26.32
N LEU A 179 -15.64 0.82 -25.40
CA LEU A 179 -16.79 0.03 -24.94
C LEU A 179 -18.15 0.68 -25.20
N ILE A 180 -18.21 2.01 -25.31
CA ILE A 180 -19.47 2.76 -25.44
C ILE A 180 -19.43 3.55 -26.75
N PRO A 181 -20.30 3.25 -27.72
CA PRO A 181 -20.46 4.07 -28.92
C PRO A 181 -20.85 5.51 -28.56
N GLY A 182 -20.22 6.50 -29.19
CA GLY A 182 -20.44 7.92 -28.89
C GLY A 182 -19.72 8.41 -27.63
N TRP A 183 -18.84 7.61 -27.02
CA TRP A 183 -17.97 8.09 -25.96
C TRP A 183 -16.94 9.08 -26.53
N PRO A 184 -16.63 10.20 -25.84
CA PRO A 184 -15.66 11.18 -26.34
C PRO A 184 -14.30 10.55 -26.62
N ASP A 185 -13.68 10.90 -27.75
CA ASP A 185 -12.41 10.30 -28.16
C ASP A 185 -11.18 10.86 -27.41
N THR A 186 -11.39 11.82 -26.50
CA THR A 186 -10.30 12.41 -25.71
C THR A 186 -9.69 11.37 -24.76
N GLU A 187 -8.39 11.12 -24.93
CA GLU A 187 -7.62 10.33 -23.99
C GLU A 187 -7.18 11.16 -22.78
N LEU A 188 -7.53 10.70 -21.58
CA LEU A 188 -7.07 11.32 -20.34
C LEU A 188 -5.72 10.75 -19.93
N ALA A 189 -4.75 11.64 -19.70
CA ALA A 189 -3.42 11.25 -19.29
C ALA A 189 -3.44 10.51 -17.93
N LEU A 190 -2.94 9.27 -17.92
CA LEU A 190 -2.72 8.52 -16.69
C LEU A 190 -1.45 9.05 -16.00
N GLY A 191 -1.58 10.13 -15.22
CA GLY A 191 -0.50 10.58 -14.34
C GLY A 191 0.07 9.42 -13.50
N PRO A 192 1.37 9.41 -13.16
CA PRO A 192 2.03 8.27 -12.54
C PRO A 192 1.29 7.74 -11.29
N PRO A 193 1.41 6.44 -10.97
CA PRO A 193 0.90 5.93 -9.70
C PRO A 193 1.49 6.75 -8.55
N GLU A 194 0.64 7.15 -7.60
CA GLU A 194 1.07 7.93 -6.44
C GLU A 194 2.21 7.19 -5.69
N GLY A 195 3.34 7.88 -5.49
CA GLY A 195 4.49 7.36 -4.76
C GLY A 195 5.47 6.48 -5.55
N ARG A 196 5.24 6.18 -6.85
CA ARG A 196 6.22 5.47 -7.68
C ARG A 196 7.12 6.44 -8.45
N ILE A 197 8.43 6.26 -8.28
CA ILE A 197 9.46 6.99 -9.01
C ILE A 197 9.50 6.47 -10.43
N GLN A 198 9.41 7.36 -11.40
CA GLN A 198 9.70 7.02 -12.78
C GLN A 198 11.19 7.21 -13.02
N THR A 199 11.89 6.10 -13.21
CA THR A 199 13.29 6.08 -13.60
C THR A 199 13.39 5.82 -15.09
N ARG A 200 14.33 6.47 -15.76
CA ARG A 200 14.68 6.11 -17.14
C ARG A 200 15.33 4.72 -17.20
N PRO A 201 15.24 4.00 -18.34
CA PRO A 201 16.09 2.84 -18.62
C PRO A 201 17.58 3.17 -18.43
N LEU A 202 18.42 2.16 -18.21
CA LEU A 202 19.87 2.39 -18.13
C LEU A 202 20.45 2.80 -19.48
N SER A 203 19.88 2.33 -20.59
CA SER A 203 20.24 2.67 -21.98
C SER A 203 20.15 4.17 -22.30
N ASP A 204 19.46 4.96 -21.48
CA ASP A 204 19.34 6.40 -21.65
C ASP A 204 20.55 7.18 -21.10
N TYR A 205 21.53 6.49 -20.52
CA TYR A 205 22.73 7.08 -19.92
C TYR A 205 24.00 6.53 -20.58
N PRO A 206 25.07 7.34 -20.73
CA PRO A 206 26.32 6.84 -21.27
C PRO A 206 26.93 5.67 -20.47
N LEU A 207 26.75 5.64 -19.14
CA LEU A 207 27.20 4.54 -18.27
C LEU A 207 26.53 3.17 -18.52
N HIS A 208 25.59 3.05 -19.47
CA HIS A 208 24.79 1.85 -19.64
C HIS A 208 25.63 0.59 -19.87
N GLN A 209 26.69 0.65 -20.68
CA GLN A 209 27.49 -0.51 -21.02
C GLN A 209 28.21 -1.05 -19.78
N GLU A 210 28.91 -0.19 -19.03
CA GLU A 210 29.57 -0.57 -17.78
C GLU A 210 28.57 -1.06 -16.71
N ALA A 211 27.35 -0.54 -16.72
CA ALA A 211 26.28 -1.03 -15.87
C ALA A 211 25.82 -2.45 -16.25
N GLU A 212 25.77 -2.80 -17.54
CA GLU A 212 25.50 -4.17 -17.98
C GLU A 212 26.66 -5.10 -17.64
N ASP A 213 27.91 -4.66 -17.83
CA ASP A 213 29.11 -5.42 -17.49
C ASP A 213 29.15 -5.75 -15.99
N TYR A 214 28.84 -4.76 -15.14
CA TYR A 214 28.67 -4.97 -13.69
C TYR A 214 27.59 -6.02 -13.37
N LEU A 215 26.43 -5.96 -14.05
CA LEU A 215 25.34 -6.89 -13.78
C LEU A 215 25.66 -8.31 -14.28
N ALA A 216 26.46 -8.44 -15.34
CA ALA A 216 26.99 -9.73 -15.80
C ALA A 216 28.06 -10.28 -14.85
N TRP A 217 28.94 -9.42 -14.32
CA TRP A 217 29.93 -9.80 -13.31
C TRP A 217 29.29 -10.40 -12.05
N LEU A 218 28.13 -9.87 -11.61
CA LEU A 218 27.43 -10.38 -10.43
C LEU A 218 27.05 -11.86 -10.50
N VAL A 219 26.81 -12.42 -11.69
CA VAL A 219 26.37 -13.81 -11.86
C VAL A 219 27.51 -14.75 -12.27
N ARG A 220 28.73 -14.21 -12.45
CA ARG A 220 29.91 -14.96 -12.86
C ARG A 220 30.26 -16.01 -11.79
N SER A 221 30.57 -17.23 -12.23
CA SER A 221 31.04 -18.30 -11.35
C SER A 221 32.45 -17.98 -10.84
N PRO A 222 32.82 -18.40 -9.61
CA PRO A 222 34.22 -18.34 -9.16
C PRO A 222 35.21 -19.07 -10.09
N GLU A 223 34.73 -20.07 -10.83
CA GLU A 223 35.53 -20.82 -11.83
C GLU A 223 35.86 -19.99 -13.07
N ASP A 224 35.06 -18.96 -13.37
CA ASP A 224 35.24 -18.05 -14.51
C ASP A 224 35.91 -16.72 -14.09
N ALA A 225 36.36 -16.61 -12.84
CA ALA A 225 36.95 -15.39 -12.29
C ALA A 225 38.40 -15.20 -12.77
N GLU A 226 38.79 -13.96 -13.05
CA GLU A 226 40.18 -13.62 -13.38
C GLU A 226 41.06 -13.58 -12.11
N GLU A 227 42.38 -13.72 -12.25
CA GLU A 227 43.32 -13.77 -11.09
C GLU A 227 43.21 -12.55 -10.16
N ASP A 228 42.83 -11.38 -10.70
CA ASP A 228 42.69 -10.13 -9.95
C ASP A 228 41.26 -9.88 -9.42
N ASP A 229 40.30 -10.79 -9.62
CA ASP A 229 38.92 -10.60 -9.18
C ASP A 229 38.73 -10.94 -7.69
N GLU A 230 38.03 -10.06 -6.98
CA GLU A 230 37.67 -10.33 -5.58
C GLU A 230 36.62 -11.45 -5.56
N ALA A 231 36.93 -12.55 -4.87
CA ALA A 231 36.03 -13.71 -4.80
C ALA A 231 34.65 -13.33 -4.27
N HIS A 232 33.60 -13.62 -5.04
CA HIS A 232 32.21 -13.45 -4.63
C HIS A 232 31.35 -14.66 -4.99
N GLU A 233 30.32 -14.90 -4.18
CA GLU A 233 29.30 -15.88 -4.53
C GLU A 233 28.41 -15.33 -5.66
N PRO A 234 28.08 -16.13 -6.69
CA PRO A 234 27.18 -15.73 -7.75
C PRO A 234 25.86 -15.22 -7.21
N ALA A 235 25.44 -14.04 -7.66
CA ALA A 235 24.21 -13.41 -7.23
C ALA A 235 22.99 -14.13 -7.82
N SER A 236 21.93 -14.27 -7.03
CA SER A 236 20.65 -14.77 -7.54
C SER A 236 20.02 -13.82 -8.58
N PRO A 237 19.14 -14.31 -9.47
CA PRO A 237 18.43 -13.48 -10.44
C PRO A 237 17.70 -12.28 -9.80
N GLU A 238 17.04 -12.48 -8.65
CA GLU A 238 16.38 -11.41 -7.90
C GLU A 238 17.36 -10.34 -7.40
N THR A 239 18.58 -10.76 -7.04
CA THR A 239 19.63 -9.84 -6.61
C THR A 239 20.07 -8.96 -7.79
N VAL A 240 20.26 -9.52 -8.98
CA VAL A 240 20.58 -8.77 -10.21
C VAL A 240 19.48 -7.77 -10.54
N VAL A 241 18.22 -8.20 -10.52
CA VAL A 241 17.06 -7.30 -10.73
C VAL A 241 17.05 -6.16 -9.71
N THR A 242 17.35 -6.47 -8.45
CA THR A 242 17.44 -5.49 -7.36
C THR A 242 18.59 -4.50 -7.58
N ARG A 243 19.76 -4.95 -8.03
CA ARG A 243 20.92 -4.09 -8.34
C ARG A 243 20.65 -3.18 -9.53
N ARG A 244 20.08 -3.70 -10.61
CA ARG A 244 19.64 -2.90 -11.78
C ARG A 244 18.67 -1.80 -11.37
N LYS A 245 17.67 -2.14 -10.55
CA LYS A 245 16.74 -1.16 -9.98
C LYS A 245 17.46 -0.12 -9.12
N GLY A 246 18.45 -0.53 -8.33
CA GLY A 246 19.31 0.35 -7.55
C GLY A 246 20.04 1.38 -8.42
N LEU A 247 20.70 0.93 -9.50
CA LEU A 247 21.39 1.80 -10.45
C LEU A 247 20.45 2.84 -11.07
N ARG A 248 19.28 2.40 -11.55
CA ARG A 248 18.27 3.31 -12.12
C ARG A 248 17.80 4.38 -11.13
N LEU A 249 17.66 4.02 -9.86
CA LEU A 249 17.27 4.95 -8.80
C LEU A 249 18.37 5.91 -8.39
N LEU A 250 19.64 5.49 -8.49
CA LEU A 250 20.80 6.37 -8.30
C LEU A 250 20.91 7.37 -9.45
N CYS A 251 20.80 6.92 -10.70
CA CYS A 251 20.82 7.80 -11.88
C CYS A 251 19.67 8.82 -11.82
N TRP A 252 18.46 8.37 -11.50
CA TRP A 252 17.34 9.29 -11.29
C TRP A 252 17.64 10.32 -10.20
N ALA A 253 18.24 9.91 -9.08
CA ALA A 253 18.56 10.84 -7.99
C ALA A 253 19.63 11.85 -8.40
N MET A 254 20.64 11.46 -9.18
CA MET A 254 21.63 12.37 -9.73
C MET A 254 20.96 13.49 -10.53
N LEU A 255 20.03 13.14 -11.44
CA LEU A 255 19.26 14.12 -12.22
C LEU A 255 18.45 15.07 -11.31
N GLN A 256 17.81 14.54 -10.27
CA GLN A 256 17.06 15.38 -9.32
C GLN A 256 17.96 16.31 -8.49
N THR A 257 19.23 15.98 -8.35
CA THR A 257 20.21 16.80 -7.63
C THR A 257 21.06 17.71 -8.53
N GLY A 258 20.65 17.87 -9.80
CA GLY A 258 21.19 18.86 -10.72
C GLY A 258 22.14 18.32 -11.79
N SER A 259 22.38 17.01 -11.85
CA SER A 259 23.17 16.44 -12.94
C SER A 259 22.37 16.29 -14.23
N THR A 260 23.05 16.28 -15.37
CA THR A 260 22.45 15.95 -16.66
C THR A 260 22.67 14.46 -16.99
N PRO A 261 21.91 13.88 -17.94
CA PRO A 261 22.15 12.51 -18.38
C PRO A 261 23.56 12.29 -18.93
N ASP A 262 24.11 13.28 -19.65
CA ASP A 262 25.42 13.19 -20.30
C ASP A 262 26.58 13.20 -19.31
N GLU A 263 26.39 13.75 -18.11
CA GLU A 263 27.36 13.71 -17.01
C GLU A 263 27.49 12.32 -16.35
N LEU A 264 26.56 11.40 -16.63
CA LEU A 264 26.55 10.04 -16.09
C LEU A 264 27.32 9.10 -17.03
N THR A 265 28.62 9.38 -17.17
CA THR A 265 29.55 8.72 -18.11
C THR A 265 29.89 7.29 -17.72
N ASP A 266 30.09 7.05 -16.43
CA ASP A 266 30.56 5.79 -15.86
C ASP A 266 29.98 5.59 -14.45
N LEU A 267 30.07 4.36 -13.93
CA LEU A 267 29.59 3.98 -12.60
C LEU A 267 30.37 4.70 -11.47
N GLY A 268 31.59 5.13 -11.72
CA GLY A 268 32.41 5.88 -10.76
C GLY A 268 31.84 7.25 -10.42
N VAL A 269 31.10 7.89 -11.34
CA VAL A 269 30.35 9.12 -11.05
C VAL A 269 29.39 8.92 -9.87
N LEU A 270 28.79 7.73 -9.75
CA LEU A 270 27.90 7.36 -8.64
C LEU A 270 28.67 7.06 -7.35
N LEU A 271 29.93 6.61 -7.45
CA LEU A 271 30.78 6.26 -6.30
C LEU A 271 31.47 7.47 -5.66
N ARG A 272 31.56 8.61 -6.37
CA ARG A 272 32.05 9.87 -5.79
C ARG A 272 31.30 10.18 -4.50
N PHE A 273 32.04 10.49 -3.45
CA PHE A 273 31.49 10.64 -2.09
C PHE A 273 30.27 11.59 -2.06
N ASP A 274 30.37 12.75 -2.70
CA ASP A 274 29.29 13.74 -2.71
C ASP A 274 28.10 13.31 -3.58
N SER A 275 28.32 12.61 -4.69
CA SER A 275 27.26 12.03 -5.52
C SER A 275 26.46 10.97 -4.74
N ALA A 276 27.17 9.98 -4.18
CA ALA A 276 26.57 8.93 -3.38
C ALA A 276 25.80 9.50 -2.17
N LYS A 277 26.39 10.46 -1.46
CA LYS A 277 25.77 11.13 -0.31
C LYS A 277 24.50 11.89 -0.69
N ARG A 278 24.52 12.67 -1.78
CA ARG A 278 23.35 13.40 -2.28
C ARG A 278 22.22 12.46 -2.66
N CYS A 279 22.53 11.40 -3.41
CA CYS A 279 21.54 10.41 -3.81
C CYS A 279 20.87 9.72 -2.61
N LEU A 280 21.67 9.24 -1.66
CA LEU A 280 21.15 8.54 -0.46
C LEU A 280 20.33 9.48 0.41
N ARG A 281 20.72 10.75 0.57
CA ARG A 281 19.95 11.77 1.28
C ARG A 281 18.59 12.00 0.62
N LEU A 282 18.55 12.21 -0.69
CA LEU A 282 17.29 12.42 -1.42
C LEU A 282 16.31 11.25 -1.19
N HIS A 283 16.80 10.01 -1.31
CA HIS A 283 15.94 8.83 -1.10
C HIS A 283 15.52 8.67 0.35
N ARG A 284 16.41 8.95 1.32
CA ARG A 284 16.08 8.95 2.75
C ARG A 284 15.03 10.01 3.09
N ASP A 285 15.19 11.22 2.59
CA ASP A 285 14.31 12.35 2.90
C ASP A 285 12.92 12.17 2.25
N ARG A 286 12.86 11.40 1.15
CA ARG A 286 11.58 11.00 0.53
C ARG A 286 10.91 9.81 1.21
N LEU A 287 11.65 8.79 1.63
CA LEU A 287 11.10 7.51 2.11
C LEU A 287 11.03 7.37 3.64
N GLY A 288 11.92 8.03 4.38
CA GLY A 288 12.08 7.84 5.82
C GLY A 288 11.02 8.58 6.62
N LYS A 289 10.41 7.89 7.58
CA LYS A 289 9.66 8.55 8.65
C LYS A 289 10.64 9.20 9.64
N PRO A 290 10.26 10.31 10.30
CA PRO A 290 10.99 10.81 11.45
C PRO A 290 11.13 9.71 12.50
N HIS A 291 12.29 9.62 13.12
CA HIS A 291 12.52 8.72 14.24
C HIS A 291 11.60 9.13 15.41
N PRO A 292 10.90 8.19 16.07
CA PRO A 292 9.92 8.52 17.12
C PRO A 292 10.52 9.40 18.22
N ASN A 293 11.72 9.06 18.66
CA ASN A 293 12.43 9.76 19.74
C ASN A 293 13.38 10.87 19.24
N LYS A 294 13.47 11.08 17.92
CA LYS A 294 14.37 12.05 17.29
C LYS A 294 13.72 12.60 16.01
N PRO A 295 12.76 13.53 16.13
CA PRO A 295 11.96 13.99 14.99
C PRO A 295 12.79 14.64 13.86
N ASN A 296 14.02 15.07 14.17
CA ASN A 296 14.96 15.62 13.19
C ASN A 296 15.83 14.57 12.48
N GLU A 297 15.78 13.31 12.93
CA GLU A 297 16.56 12.20 12.38
C GLU A 297 15.62 11.26 11.61
N ARG A 298 15.91 10.96 10.33
CA ARG A 298 15.11 10.03 9.52
C ARG A 298 15.76 8.66 9.50
N LEU A 299 14.94 7.62 9.74
CA LEU A 299 15.42 6.24 9.75
C LEU A 299 15.90 5.78 8.36
N PRO A 300 17.00 5.00 8.29
CA PRO A 300 17.31 4.22 7.10
C PRO A 300 16.15 3.29 6.76
N THR A 301 15.80 3.20 5.48
CA THR A 301 14.73 2.32 4.98
C THR A 301 15.34 1.15 4.21
N HIS A 302 14.57 0.09 3.96
CA HIS A 302 14.99 -0.97 3.03
C HIS A 302 15.41 -0.41 1.65
N GLY A 303 14.76 0.66 1.19
CA GLY A 303 15.12 1.34 -0.05
C GLY A 303 16.52 1.95 0.00
N THR A 304 16.85 2.72 1.05
CA THR A 304 18.19 3.31 1.19
C THR A 304 19.26 2.25 1.45
N ALA A 305 18.90 1.16 2.14
CA ALA A 305 19.78 0.02 2.36
C ALA A 305 20.16 -0.65 1.04
N MET A 306 19.18 -0.88 0.17
CA MET A 306 19.36 -1.46 -1.15
C MET A 306 20.29 -0.60 -2.01
N LEU A 307 20.10 0.73 -2.00
CA LEU A 307 20.97 1.67 -2.71
C LEU A 307 22.40 1.64 -2.16
N ALA A 308 22.56 1.66 -0.83
CA ALA A 308 23.87 1.58 -0.21
C ALA A 308 24.59 0.25 -0.50
N ALA A 309 23.86 -0.86 -0.53
CA ALA A 309 24.40 -2.15 -0.91
C ALA A 309 24.78 -2.20 -2.40
N THR A 310 24.03 -1.51 -3.27
CA THR A 310 24.35 -1.40 -4.70
C THR A 310 25.63 -0.59 -4.90
N LEU A 311 25.76 0.57 -4.26
CA LEU A 311 26.99 1.37 -4.31
C LEU A 311 28.22 0.60 -3.81
N GLN A 312 28.07 -0.18 -2.72
CA GLN A 312 29.17 -1.01 -2.23
C GLN A 312 29.59 -2.08 -3.24
N SER A 313 28.61 -2.75 -3.84
CA SER A 313 28.86 -3.82 -4.81
C SER A 313 29.52 -3.27 -6.09
N VAL A 314 29.12 -2.08 -6.53
CA VAL A 314 29.76 -1.38 -7.65
C VAL A 314 31.18 -0.92 -7.30
N ALA A 315 31.44 -0.52 -6.06
CA ALA A 315 32.79 -0.17 -5.61
C ALA A 315 33.76 -1.36 -5.63
N ILE A 316 33.27 -2.56 -5.29
CA ILE A 316 34.02 -3.82 -5.41
C ILE A 316 34.32 -4.11 -6.88
N PHE A 317 33.31 -4.09 -7.74
CA PHE A 317 33.47 -4.28 -9.19
C PHE A 317 34.49 -3.31 -9.81
N ARG A 318 34.47 -2.04 -9.40
CA ARG A 318 35.40 -0.99 -9.88
C ARG A 318 36.79 -1.04 -9.25
N LYS A 319 37.06 -1.99 -8.33
CA LYS A 319 38.33 -2.12 -7.59
C LYS A 319 38.80 -0.77 -7.00
N LEU A 320 37.89 -0.07 -6.32
CA LEU A 320 38.12 1.28 -5.83
C LEU A 320 39.35 1.35 -4.89
N PRO A 321 40.20 2.40 -4.96
CA PRO A 321 41.36 2.52 -4.09
C PRO A 321 40.99 2.44 -2.60
N SER A 322 41.83 1.79 -1.79
CA SER A 322 41.54 1.43 -0.39
C SER A 322 41.08 2.61 0.47
N GLU A 323 41.69 3.80 0.30
CA GLU A 323 41.29 5.00 1.05
C GLU A 323 39.90 5.51 0.65
N ALA A 324 39.63 5.58 -0.66
CA ALA A 324 38.35 6.01 -1.20
C ALA A 324 37.22 5.04 -0.83
N ASP A 325 37.49 3.74 -0.91
CA ASP A 325 36.56 2.68 -0.48
C ASP A 325 36.30 2.74 1.03
N ALA A 326 37.32 2.93 1.86
CA ALA A 326 37.14 3.07 3.31
C ALA A 326 36.28 4.28 3.68
N LYS A 327 36.45 5.41 2.99
CA LYS A 327 35.60 6.61 3.17
C LYS A 327 34.16 6.34 2.73
N LEU A 328 33.97 5.68 1.59
CA LEU A 328 32.66 5.31 1.08
C LEU A 328 31.94 4.32 2.01
N ARG A 329 32.59 3.21 2.39
CA ARG A 329 32.09 2.18 3.33
C ARG A 329 31.59 2.79 4.64
N ARG A 330 32.36 3.71 5.24
CA ARG A 330 31.97 4.42 6.47
C ARG A 330 30.66 5.18 6.30
N MET A 331 30.47 5.88 5.19
CA MET A 331 29.22 6.57 4.88
C MET A 331 28.06 5.60 4.62
N LEU A 332 28.29 4.55 3.81
CA LEU A 332 27.26 3.59 3.44
C LEU A 332 26.71 2.84 4.66
N LYS A 333 27.52 2.61 5.71
CA LYS A 333 27.11 2.00 6.97
C LYS A 333 25.97 2.76 7.66
N VAL A 334 25.90 4.10 7.51
CA VAL A 334 24.83 4.94 8.08
C VAL A 334 23.46 4.63 7.46
N TYR A 335 23.43 4.20 6.20
CA TYR A 335 22.19 3.94 5.44
C TYR A 335 21.76 2.47 5.45
N ARG A 336 22.55 1.59 6.08
CA ARG A 336 22.17 0.21 6.30
C ARG A 336 21.35 0.12 7.59
N PRO A 337 20.15 -0.46 7.59
CA PRO A 337 19.43 -0.73 8.82
C PRO A 337 20.31 -1.59 9.71
N LYS A 338 20.23 -1.36 11.02
CA LYS A 338 20.85 -2.27 11.98
C LYS A 338 20.31 -3.67 11.69
N ARG A 339 21.19 -4.66 11.71
CA ARG A 339 20.77 -6.05 11.60
C ARG A 339 19.74 -6.29 12.70
N GLN A 340 18.54 -6.67 12.30
CA GLN A 340 17.52 -7.07 13.25
C GLN A 340 17.93 -8.45 13.78
N CYS A 341 18.45 -8.47 15.00
CA CYS A 341 18.84 -9.71 15.69
C CYS A 341 17.69 -10.27 16.54
N GLU A 342 16.70 -9.44 16.87
CA GLU A 342 15.57 -9.75 17.73
C GLU A 342 14.26 -9.39 17.05
N ILE A 343 13.16 -10.01 17.49
CA ILE A 343 11.82 -9.57 17.10
C ILE A 343 11.62 -8.11 17.53
N GLY A 344 10.98 -7.30 16.69
CA GLY A 344 10.73 -5.90 17.03
C GLY A 344 9.66 -5.80 18.11
N ASP A 345 9.68 -4.73 18.92
CA ASP A 345 8.73 -4.50 20.03
C ASP A 345 7.27 -4.70 19.61
N ASP A 346 6.86 -4.16 18.45
CA ASP A 346 5.49 -4.34 17.92
C ASP A 346 5.10 -5.81 17.71
N LEU A 347 6.06 -6.64 17.27
CA LEU A 347 5.84 -8.07 17.06
C LEU A 347 5.91 -8.82 18.39
N ALA A 348 6.81 -8.45 19.30
CA ALA A 348 6.87 -8.99 20.65
C ALA A 348 5.54 -8.76 21.39
N ASP A 349 5.06 -7.51 21.42
CA ASP A 349 3.76 -7.14 21.99
C ASP A 349 2.57 -7.89 21.34
N LEU A 350 2.68 -8.23 20.06
CA LEU A 350 1.66 -9.01 19.37
C LEU A 350 1.71 -10.49 19.78
N LEU A 351 2.91 -11.05 19.91
CA LEU A 351 3.13 -12.43 20.33
C LEU A 351 2.76 -12.64 21.80
N ASP A 352 3.04 -11.65 22.67
CA ASP A 352 2.67 -11.68 24.09
C ASP A 352 1.15 -11.80 24.28
N ARG A 353 0.35 -11.27 23.35
CA ARG A 353 -1.11 -11.45 23.39
C ARG A 353 -1.54 -12.89 23.16
N LEU A 354 -0.72 -13.72 22.53
CA LEU A 354 -1.00 -15.14 22.37
C LEU A 354 -0.78 -15.92 23.67
N ALA A 355 -0.22 -15.31 24.72
CA ALA A 355 -0.21 -15.91 26.06
C ALA A 355 -1.61 -15.93 26.71
N ASP A 356 -2.56 -15.15 26.19
CA ASP A 356 -3.97 -15.24 26.57
C ASP A 356 -4.61 -16.46 25.87
N PRO A 357 -5.09 -17.47 26.62
CA PRO A 357 -5.67 -18.68 26.06
C PRO A 357 -6.88 -18.42 25.15
N GLU A 358 -7.64 -17.33 25.38
CA GLU A 358 -8.77 -16.98 24.51
C GLU A 358 -8.28 -16.49 23.15
N ILE A 359 -7.22 -15.69 23.12
CA ILE A 359 -6.64 -15.15 21.88
C ILE A 359 -5.95 -16.27 21.11
N GLU A 360 -5.23 -17.15 21.79
CA GLU A 360 -4.63 -18.34 21.20
C GLU A 360 -5.69 -19.24 20.56
N ALA A 361 -6.75 -19.59 21.31
CA ALA A 361 -7.85 -20.42 20.80
C ALA A 361 -8.51 -19.77 19.57
N ARG A 362 -8.68 -18.44 19.56
CA ARG A 362 -9.23 -17.71 18.40
C ARG A 362 -8.34 -17.82 17.16
N LEU A 363 -7.02 -17.84 17.32
CA LEU A 363 -6.09 -18.04 16.20
C LEU A 363 -6.18 -19.48 15.68
N LEU A 364 -6.14 -20.47 16.58
CA LEU A 364 -6.19 -21.90 16.23
C LEU A 364 -7.52 -22.29 15.56
N HIS A 365 -8.64 -21.65 15.94
CA HIS A 365 -9.95 -21.90 15.32
C HIS A 365 -10.24 -21.01 14.10
N LEU A 366 -9.36 -20.08 13.76
CA LEU A 366 -9.58 -19.14 12.65
C LEU A 366 -9.74 -19.84 11.28
N PRO A 367 -8.93 -20.85 10.91
CA PRO A 367 -9.09 -21.54 9.62
C PRO A 367 -10.48 -22.18 9.46
N ALA A 368 -10.96 -22.89 10.48
CA ALA A 368 -12.29 -23.49 10.49
C ALA A 368 -13.40 -22.43 10.37
N LEU A 369 -13.27 -21.30 11.08
CA LEU A 369 -14.21 -20.18 10.98
C LEU A 369 -14.23 -19.56 9.57
N LEU A 370 -13.08 -19.46 8.92
CA LEU A 370 -12.97 -18.93 7.56
C LEU A 370 -13.58 -19.87 6.52
N LEU A 371 -13.40 -21.19 6.65
CA LEU A 371 -14.10 -22.16 5.80
C LEU A 371 -15.60 -22.14 6.00
N HIS A 372 -16.07 -22.05 7.25
CA HIS A 372 -17.51 -21.89 7.50
C HIS A 372 -18.08 -20.63 6.80
N LYS A 373 -17.34 -19.52 6.82
CA LYS A 373 -17.70 -18.31 6.07
C LYS A 373 -17.65 -18.53 4.56
N ALA A 374 -16.64 -19.25 4.07
CA ALA A 374 -16.51 -19.59 2.65
C ALA A 374 -17.73 -20.38 2.16
N ARG A 375 -18.17 -21.40 2.89
CA ARG A 375 -19.40 -22.17 2.58
C ARG A 375 -20.63 -21.27 2.46
N ARG A 376 -20.86 -20.41 3.47
CA ARG A 376 -21.99 -19.47 3.45
C ARG A 376 -21.93 -18.52 2.26
N LEU A 377 -20.73 -18.05 1.90
CA LEU A 377 -20.56 -17.21 0.73
C LEU A 377 -20.78 -18.00 -0.57
N ARG A 378 -20.32 -19.25 -0.66
CA ARG A 378 -20.50 -20.10 -1.85
C ARG A 378 -21.97 -20.43 -2.07
N ASP A 379 -22.68 -20.83 -1.02
CA ASP A 379 -24.04 -21.36 -1.10
C ASP A 379 -25.12 -20.28 -0.96
N GLY A 380 -24.75 -19.09 -0.48
CA GLY A 380 -25.69 -18.07 -0.01
C GLY A 380 -26.26 -18.40 1.37
N TRP A 381 -26.89 -17.43 2.02
CA TRP A 381 -27.59 -17.67 3.29
C TRP A 381 -28.71 -16.65 3.55
N THR A 382 -29.70 -17.03 4.33
CA THR A 382 -30.69 -16.09 4.88
C THR A 382 -30.30 -15.71 6.30
N SER A 383 -30.20 -14.41 6.58
CA SER A 383 -29.90 -13.91 7.92
C SER A 383 -31.09 -14.15 8.87
N LYS A 384 -30.84 -14.08 10.19
CA LYS A 384 -31.91 -14.13 11.20
C LYS A 384 -32.96 -13.03 11.02
N ALA A 385 -32.62 -11.94 10.35
CA ALA A 385 -33.53 -10.83 10.02
C ALA A 385 -34.33 -11.06 8.72
N GLY A 386 -34.29 -12.27 8.15
CA GLY A 386 -35.00 -12.61 6.90
C GLY A 386 -34.34 -12.08 5.63
N VAL A 387 -33.20 -11.38 5.72
CA VAL A 387 -32.49 -10.87 4.54
C VAL A 387 -31.78 -12.02 3.84
N ASN A 388 -32.10 -12.24 2.57
CA ASN A 388 -31.43 -13.22 1.71
C ASN A 388 -30.11 -12.65 1.17
N HIS A 389 -29.03 -13.42 1.32
CA HIS A 389 -27.71 -13.09 0.81
C HIS A 389 -27.36 -14.07 -0.32
N PRO A 390 -27.27 -13.61 -1.57
CA PRO A 390 -26.99 -14.50 -2.69
C PRO A 390 -25.57 -15.08 -2.62
N PRO A 391 -25.33 -16.22 -3.29
CA PRO A 391 -24.00 -16.76 -3.54
C PRO A 391 -23.00 -15.74 -4.07
N LYS A 392 -21.78 -15.81 -3.54
CA LYS A 392 -20.60 -14.99 -3.85
C LYS A 392 -19.36 -15.88 -3.97
N PRO A 393 -19.25 -16.68 -5.05
CA PRO A 393 -18.22 -17.70 -5.19
C PRO A 393 -16.79 -17.13 -5.12
N GLN A 394 -16.54 -15.95 -5.70
CA GLN A 394 -15.20 -15.33 -5.64
C GLN A 394 -14.78 -14.96 -4.21
N GLU A 395 -15.68 -14.39 -3.41
CA GLU A 395 -15.41 -14.07 -2.00
C GLU A 395 -15.21 -15.37 -1.19
N ALA A 396 -15.96 -16.43 -1.53
CA ALA A 396 -15.81 -17.75 -0.92
C ALA A 396 -14.42 -18.35 -1.16
N CYS A 397 -13.94 -18.35 -2.42
CA CYS A 397 -12.61 -18.84 -2.77
C CYS A 397 -11.52 -18.11 -1.98
N TRP A 398 -11.62 -16.78 -1.84
CA TRP A 398 -10.65 -16.01 -1.05
C TRP A 398 -10.65 -16.38 0.43
N MET A 399 -11.82 -16.63 1.03
CA MET A 399 -11.92 -17.05 2.43
C MET A 399 -11.33 -18.45 2.63
N ALA A 400 -11.61 -19.38 1.71
CA ALA A 400 -11.06 -20.73 1.74
C ALA A 400 -9.54 -20.75 1.54
N ALA A 401 -9.02 -19.94 0.59
CA ALA A 401 -7.59 -19.78 0.37
C ALA A 401 -6.88 -19.20 1.60
N LEU A 402 -7.49 -18.21 2.27
CA LEU A 402 -6.95 -17.65 3.51
C LEU A 402 -6.96 -18.68 4.65
N ALA A 403 -8.01 -19.50 4.76
CA ALA A 403 -8.08 -20.58 5.74
C ALA A 403 -6.92 -21.57 5.54
N ALA A 404 -6.73 -22.06 4.31
CA ALA A 404 -5.65 -22.98 3.96
C ALA A 404 -4.26 -22.36 4.22
N ALA A 405 -4.07 -21.09 3.86
CA ALA A 405 -2.82 -20.37 4.10
C ALA A 405 -2.48 -20.27 5.59
N ILE A 406 -3.45 -19.91 6.43
CA ILE A 406 -3.24 -19.82 7.89
C ILE A 406 -2.96 -21.21 8.46
N GLU A 407 -3.72 -22.23 8.06
CA GLU A 407 -3.53 -23.61 8.51
C GLU A 407 -2.12 -24.12 8.22
N ILE A 408 -1.63 -23.87 7.00
CA ILE A 408 -0.26 -24.19 6.59
C ILE A 408 0.75 -23.45 7.48
N LEU A 409 0.57 -22.15 7.70
CA LEU A 409 1.50 -21.34 8.49
C LEU A 409 1.54 -21.70 9.98
N LEU A 410 0.46 -22.27 10.52
CA LEU A 410 0.42 -22.81 11.88
C LEU A 410 1.28 -24.08 12.04
N HIS A 411 1.48 -24.84 10.96
CA HIS A 411 2.25 -26.10 10.97
C HIS A 411 3.66 -25.96 10.40
N LEU A 412 3.84 -25.10 9.39
CA LEU A 412 5.12 -24.83 8.75
C LEU A 412 5.22 -23.33 8.45
N PRO A 413 6.06 -22.58 9.19
CA PRO A 413 6.25 -21.16 8.93
C PRO A 413 6.99 -20.95 7.61
N LEU A 414 6.25 -20.57 6.58
CA LEU A 414 6.78 -20.24 5.25
C LEU A 414 6.86 -18.74 5.05
N ARG A 415 7.80 -18.28 4.22
CA ARG A 415 7.74 -16.89 3.74
C ARG A 415 6.54 -16.72 2.83
N VAL A 416 5.99 -15.52 2.77
CA VAL A 416 4.82 -15.19 1.92
C VAL A 416 5.05 -15.60 0.46
N HIS A 417 6.27 -15.41 -0.06
CA HIS A 417 6.63 -15.84 -1.42
C HIS A 417 6.53 -17.36 -1.59
N ASP A 418 7.10 -18.12 -0.65
CA ASP A 418 7.15 -19.58 -0.70
C ASP A 418 5.73 -20.16 -0.56
N LEU A 419 4.93 -19.60 0.36
CA LEU A 419 3.51 -19.95 0.51
C LEU A 419 2.70 -19.68 -0.78
N ALA A 420 2.93 -18.55 -1.43
CA ALA A 420 2.21 -18.17 -2.65
C ALA A 420 2.65 -18.95 -3.89
N SER A 421 3.80 -19.62 -3.84
CA SER A 421 4.35 -20.41 -4.95
C SER A 421 4.11 -21.91 -4.80
N LEU A 422 3.52 -22.37 -3.68
CA LEU A 422 3.15 -23.77 -3.49
C LEU A 422 2.24 -24.27 -4.61
N ARG A 423 2.59 -25.42 -5.20
CA ARG A 423 1.77 -26.11 -6.19
C ARG A 423 1.13 -27.34 -5.57
N LEU A 424 -0.17 -27.45 -5.79
CA LEU A 424 -0.95 -28.61 -5.38
C LEU A 424 -0.48 -29.85 -6.15
N GLY A 425 -0.30 -30.96 -5.44
CA GLY A 425 0.19 -32.22 -5.98
C GLY A 425 1.72 -32.33 -6.09
N GLN A 426 2.46 -31.22 -5.95
CA GLN A 426 3.92 -31.21 -5.91
C GLN A 426 4.39 -31.02 -4.46
N GLU A 427 4.33 -29.79 -3.96
CA GLU A 427 4.76 -29.46 -2.60
C GLU A 427 3.69 -29.79 -1.55
N LEU A 428 2.40 -29.69 -1.91
CA LEU A 428 1.29 -30.09 -1.03
C LEU A 428 0.55 -31.29 -1.62
N SER A 429 0.61 -32.44 -0.93
CA SER A 429 0.00 -33.68 -1.36
C SER A 429 -0.96 -34.24 -0.30
N MET A 430 -2.14 -34.68 -0.73
CA MET A 430 -3.10 -35.35 0.14
C MET A 430 -2.88 -36.86 0.06
N ARG A 431 -2.85 -37.53 1.21
CA ARG A 431 -2.74 -38.99 1.33
C ARG A 431 -3.83 -39.51 2.23
N GLN A 432 -4.31 -40.71 1.97
CA GLN A 432 -5.20 -41.42 2.88
C GLN A 432 -4.38 -42.48 3.63
N ALA A 433 -4.51 -42.55 4.96
CA ALA A 433 -3.80 -43.54 5.75
C ALA A 433 -4.42 -44.94 5.55
N GLY A 434 -4.12 -45.61 4.43
CA GLY A 434 -4.75 -46.88 4.03
C GLY A 434 -6.16 -46.73 3.47
N GLU A 435 -6.85 -47.84 3.16
CA GLU A 435 -8.17 -47.83 2.46
C GLU A 435 -9.31 -47.14 3.25
N ARG A 436 -9.21 -47.06 4.59
CA ARG A 436 -10.23 -46.46 5.46
C ARG A 436 -9.69 -45.47 6.50
N GLY A 437 -8.41 -45.12 6.45
CA GLY A 437 -7.84 -44.21 7.45
C GLY A 437 -8.13 -42.74 7.19
N PRO A 438 -7.83 -41.87 8.16
CA PRO A 438 -8.01 -40.43 8.04
C PRO A 438 -7.19 -39.87 6.88
N VAL A 439 -7.68 -38.78 6.30
CA VAL A 439 -6.92 -38.02 5.31
C VAL A 439 -5.81 -37.26 6.02
N GLU A 440 -4.60 -37.39 5.51
CA GLU A 440 -3.39 -36.69 5.94
C GLU A 440 -2.92 -35.77 4.81
N ALA A 441 -2.48 -34.56 5.15
CA ALA A 441 -1.85 -33.66 4.20
C ALA A 441 -0.34 -33.64 4.47
N ARG A 442 0.45 -33.99 3.45
CA ARG A 442 1.90 -33.89 3.46
C ARG A 442 2.30 -32.60 2.76
N LEU A 443 3.04 -31.76 3.47
CA LEU A 443 3.66 -30.55 2.92
C LEU A 443 5.17 -30.75 2.91
N SER A 444 5.76 -30.65 1.72
CA SER A 444 7.20 -30.82 1.47
C SER A 444 7.68 -29.63 0.66
N VAL A 445 8.51 -28.78 1.25
CA VAL A 445 8.96 -27.52 0.65
C VAL A 445 10.47 -27.42 0.74
N THR A 446 11.12 -27.13 -0.39
CA THR A 446 12.55 -26.78 -0.42
C THR A 446 12.70 -25.30 -0.09
N ALA A 447 13.39 -24.99 1.01
CA ALA A 447 13.56 -23.62 1.45
C ALA A 447 14.56 -22.87 0.55
N ASN A 448 14.07 -21.93 -0.25
CA ASN A 448 14.82 -21.12 -1.25
C ASN A 448 16.10 -20.41 -0.77
N LYS A 449 16.37 -20.32 0.54
CA LYS A 449 17.57 -19.63 1.05
C LYS A 449 18.73 -20.57 1.36
N ASN A 450 18.44 -21.84 1.65
CA ASN A 450 19.42 -22.79 2.14
C ASN A 450 19.32 -24.14 1.41
N ASP A 451 18.48 -24.23 0.36
CA ASP A 451 18.12 -25.46 -0.37
C ASP A 451 17.76 -26.65 0.52
N ARG A 452 17.27 -26.37 1.72
CA ARG A 452 16.94 -27.40 2.70
C ARG A 452 15.50 -27.86 2.50
N LEU A 453 15.32 -29.15 2.28
CA LEU A 453 14.00 -29.77 2.30
C LEU A 453 13.44 -29.70 3.73
N VAL A 454 12.22 -29.19 3.85
CA VAL A 454 11.45 -29.20 5.09
C VAL A 454 10.12 -29.89 4.83
N GLU A 455 9.85 -30.93 5.61
CA GLU A 455 8.63 -31.71 5.51
C GLU A 455 7.82 -31.64 6.81
N THR A 456 6.51 -31.54 6.68
CA THR A 456 5.58 -31.66 7.80
C THR A 456 4.31 -32.40 7.40
N TRP A 457 3.61 -32.92 8.40
CA TRP A 457 2.38 -33.68 8.25
C TRP A 457 1.26 -33.02 9.04
N MET A 458 0.13 -32.79 8.37
CA MET A 458 -1.11 -32.31 8.98
C MET A 458 -2.10 -33.47 9.03
N ARG A 459 -2.77 -33.64 10.17
CA ARG A 459 -3.73 -34.73 10.43
C ARG A 459 -5.00 -34.18 11.05
N GLY A 460 -6.13 -34.89 10.90
CA GLY A 460 -7.39 -34.51 11.56
C GLY A 460 -7.96 -33.19 11.03
N GLY A 461 -8.35 -32.28 11.93
CA GLY A 461 -8.93 -30.97 11.60
C GLY A 461 -8.11 -30.16 10.59
N PRO A 462 -6.79 -29.97 10.82
CA PRO A 462 -5.88 -29.34 9.85
C PRO A 462 -5.93 -29.93 8.44
N ALA A 463 -5.90 -31.25 8.32
CA ALA A 463 -5.99 -31.91 7.01
C ALA A 463 -7.36 -31.72 6.38
N ALA A 464 -8.44 -31.73 7.18
CA ALA A 464 -9.80 -31.50 6.69
C ALA A 464 -9.98 -30.10 6.10
N VAL A 465 -9.33 -29.07 6.68
CA VAL A 465 -9.33 -27.70 6.13
C VAL A 465 -8.76 -27.70 4.71
N LEU A 466 -7.65 -28.40 4.49
CA LEU A 466 -7.00 -28.46 3.18
C LEU A 466 -7.77 -29.32 2.17
N VAL A 467 -8.33 -30.46 2.59
CA VAL A 467 -9.23 -31.27 1.75
C VAL A 467 -10.39 -30.43 1.25
N GLU A 468 -11.00 -29.66 2.13
CA GLU A 468 -12.15 -28.85 1.79
C GLU A 468 -11.80 -27.70 0.86
N TYR A 469 -10.67 -27.02 1.10
CA TYR A 469 -10.17 -26.01 0.18
C TYR A 469 -9.98 -26.56 -1.23
N LEU A 470 -9.47 -27.79 -1.37
CA LEU A 470 -9.25 -28.45 -2.66
C LEU A 470 -10.55 -28.90 -3.37
N ARG A 471 -11.67 -28.96 -2.63
CA ARG A 471 -12.99 -29.30 -3.18
C ARG A 471 -13.83 -28.06 -3.51
N CYS A 472 -13.41 -26.88 -3.06
CA CYS A 472 -14.04 -25.59 -3.38
C CYS A 472 -13.55 -25.07 -4.73
#